data_AF-G7IQT0-F1
#
_entry.id   AF-G7IQT0-F1
#
_cell.length_a   1.000
_cell.length_b   1.000
_cell.length_c   1.000
_cell.angle_alpha   90.00
_cell.angle_beta   90.00
_cell.angle_gamma   90.00
#
_symmetry.space_group_name_H-M   'P 1'
#
loop_
_entity.id
_entity.type
_entity.pdbx_description
1 polymer ?
#
loop_
_entity_poly.entity_id
_entity_poly.type
_entity_poly.pdbx_seq_one_letter_code
_entity_poly.pdbx_strand_id
1 'polypeptide(L)'
;MQPIRATATEIPLPVQNSSSTGKTRVGINGFGRIGRLVLRVATFRDDIDVVAINDPFIDAKYMAYMFKYDSTHGPFKGTIKVLDESTLEINGKQVKVVSKRDPVEIPWGDFGADYVIESSGIFTTLEKASSHLKAGAKKIIISAPSADAPMFVVGVNEKTYNSNMDIVSNASCTTNCLAPLAKVVHEEFGIVEGLMTTVHATTATQKTVDGPSMKDWRGGRGAAQNIIPSSTGAAKAVGKVLPELNGKLTGMAFRVPTANVSVVDLTCRLQKNASYEDVKAAIKLASEGQLKGILGYTDEDVVSNDFIGDSRSSIFDAKAGIGLSKSFVKLVSWYDNEWGYSNRVLDLVGHMALVGAQN
;
A
#
# COMPACT_ATOMS: atom_id res chain seq x y z
N MET A 1 -10.56 -35.43 -16.02
CA MET A 1 -10.02 -34.19 -16.59
C MET A 1 -8.70 -33.93 -15.90
N GLN A 2 -7.58 -33.90 -16.64
CA GLN A 2 -6.31 -33.49 -16.05
C GLN A 2 -6.40 -32.01 -15.63
N PRO A 3 -5.88 -31.62 -14.46
CA PRO A 3 -5.81 -30.22 -14.06
C PRO A 3 -5.07 -29.45 -15.14
N ILE A 4 -5.61 -28.28 -15.50
CA ILE A 4 -4.94 -27.39 -16.45
C ILE A 4 -3.64 -26.97 -15.78
N ARG A 5 -2.48 -27.38 -16.31
CA ARG A 5 -1.18 -26.89 -15.84
C ARG A 5 -1.20 -25.36 -15.97
N ALA A 6 -1.09 -24.66 -14.85
CA ALA A 6 -0.91 -23.20 -14.85
C ALA A 6 0.29 -22.85 -15.73
N THR A 7 0.13 -21.82 -16.58
CA THR A 7 1.00 -21.57 -17.73
C THR A 7 1.87 -20.33 -17.60
N ALA A 8 1.71 -19.51 -16.56
CA ALA A 8 2.56 -18.34 -16.31
C ALA A 8 3.95 -18.75 -15.78
N THR A 9 4.76 -19.36 -16.65
CA THR A 9 6.19 -19.58 -16.44
C THR A 9 6.99 -18.50 -17.15
N GLU A 10 7.09 -17.34 -16.51
CA GLU A 10 8.37 -16.65 -16.44
C GLU A 10 8.56 -16.27 -14.98
N ILE A 11 9.45 -17.00 -14.29
CA ILE A 11 9.94 -16.60 -12.97
C ILE A 11 10.74 -15.32 -13.23
N PRO A 12 10.30 -14.14 -12.77
CA PRO A 12 11.10 -12.94 -12.85
C PRO A 12 12.36 -13.19 -12.01
N LEU A 13 13.50 -12.71 -12.51
CA LEU A 13 14.73 -12.70 -11.73
C LEU A 13 14.43 -12.07 -10.35
N PRO A 14 14.94 -12.66 -9.25
CA PRO A 14 14.79 -12.06 -7.93
C PRO A 14 15.21 -10.59 -8.00
N VAL A 15 14.47 -9.72 -7.32
CA VAL A 15 14.79 -8.30 -7.19
C VAL A 15 16.28 -8.19 -6.84
N GLN A 16 17.08 -7.74 -7.80
CA GLN A 16 18.50 -7.53 -7.58
C GLN A 16 18.61 -6.35 -6.62
N ASN A 17 19.06 -6.62 -5.40
CA ASN A 17 19.53 -5.56 -4.51
C ASN A 17 20.71 -4.86 -5.22
N SER A 18 20.60 -3.55 -5.49
CA SER A 18 21.73 -2.81 -6.05
C SER A 18 22.89 -2.86 -5.08
N SER A 19 24.07 -3.07 -5.63
CA SER A 19 25.36 -2.82 -4.98
C SER A 19 25.70 -1.32 -4.90
N SER A 20 24.72 -0.41 -4.97
CA SER A 20 24.97 1.02 -4.76
C SER A 20 25.37 1.22 -3.31
N THR A 21 26.59 1.70 -3.09
CA THR A 21 27.29 1.76 -1.80
C THR A 21 26.70 2.76 -0.78
N GLY A 22 25.47 3.25 -0.97
CA GLY A 22 24.79 4.18 -0.08
C GLY A 22 23.30 3.83 0.09
N LYS A 23 22.77 4.06 1.29
CA LYS A 23 21.35 3.86 1.62
C LYS A 23 20.49 4.93 0.94
N THR A 24 19.30 4.56 0.46
CA THR A 24 18.33 5.52 -0.09
C THR A 24 17.82 6.42 1.04
N ARG A 25 18.10 7.72 0.94
CA ARG A 25 17.75 8.70 1.97
C ARG A 25 16.32 9.21 1.77
N VAL A 26 15.49 9.02 2.78
CA VAL A 26 14.03 9.23 2.72
C VAL A 26 13.56 10.27 3.73
N GLY A 27 12.72 11.20 3.28
CA GLY A 27 11.91 12.08 4.11
C GLY A 27 10.46 11.59 4.18
N ILE A 28 9.77 11.85 5.29
CA ILE A 28 8.35 11.51 5.47
C ILE A 28 7.55 12.78 5.75
N ASN A 29 6.58 13.10 4.90
CA ASN A 29 5.61 14.17 5.15
C ASN A 29 4.29 13.56 5.68
N GLY A 30 3.84 14.05 6.83
CA GLY A 30 2.68 13.53 7.56
C GLY A 30 3.03 12.30 8.40
N PHE A 31 3.02 12.44 9.72
CA PHE A 31 3.42 11.37 10.66
C PHE A 31 2.20 10.66 11.27
N GLY A 32 1.22 10.39 10.41
CA GLY A 32 -0.01 9.65 10.69
C GLY A 32 0.19 8.12 10.71
N ARG A 33 -0.88 7.36 10.48
CA ARG A 33 -0.83 5.88 10.45
C ARG A 33 0.24 5.38 9.45
N ILE A 34 0.16 5.81 8.20
CA ILE A 34 1.09 5.36 7.14
C ILE A 34 2.51 5.87 7.39
N GLY A 35 2.71 7.17 7.66
CA GLY A 35 4.05 7.73 7.90
C GLY A 35 4.81 7.06 9.05
N ARG A 36 4.13 6.78 10.18
CA ARG A 36 4.77 6.05 11.29
C ARG A 36 5.12 4.62 10.94
N LEU A 37 4.25 3.92 10.22
CA LEU A 37 4.48 2.51 9.87
C LEU A 37 5.52 2.36 8.76
N VAL A 38 5.57 3.29 7.81
CA VAL A 38 6.70 3.42 6.88
C VAL A 38 8.01 3.55 7.66
N LEU A 39 8.08 4.44 8.65
CA LEU A 39 9.27 4.57 9.50
C LEU A 39 9.57 3.27 10.27
N ARG A 40 8.55 2.60 10.85
CA ARG A 40 8.75 1.31 11.53
C ARG A 40 9.35 0.27 10.59
N VAL A 41 8.79 0.10 9.39
CA VAL A 41 9.31 -0.83 8.38
C VAL A 41 10.74 -0.46 8.00
N ALA A 42 11.04 0.83 7.80
CA ALA A 42 12.39 1.30 7.48
C ALA A 42 13.41 0.96 8.57
N THR A 43 13.01 0.82 9.85
CA THR A 43 13.94 0.41 10.92
C THR A 43 14.43 -1.05 10.80
N PHE A 44 13.75 -1.88 10.01
CA PHE A 44 14.13 -3.27 9.73
C PHE A 44 14.86 -3.43 8.38
N ARG A 45 15.14 -2.31 7.70
CA ARG A 45 15.72 -2.29 6.36
C ARG A 45 17.11 -1.68 6.38
N ASP A 46 18.03 -2.32 5.65
CA ASP A 46 19.40 -1.85 5.53
C ASP A 46 19.63 -0.95 4.31
N ASP A 47 18.73 -0.99 3.34
CA ASP A 47 18.76 -0.21 2.10
C ASP A 47 18.13 1.19 2.22
N ILE A 48 17.32 1.43 3.26
CA ILE A 48 16.61 2.69 3.50
C ILE A 48 17.20 3.43 4.71
N ASP A 49 17.33 4.75 4.60
CA ASP A 49 17.70 5.63 5.70
C ASP A 49 16.69 6.78 5.81
N VAL A 50 15.88 6.80 6.86
CA VAL A 50 14.92 7.92 7.08
C VAL A 50 15.64 9.04 7.81
N VAL A 51 15.74 10.19 7.16
CA VAL A 51 16.60 11.29 7.61
C VAL A 51 15.82 12.47 8.19
N ALA A 52 14.55 12.60 7.80
CA ALA A 52 13.70 13.69 8.24
C ALA A 52 12.21 13.34 8.22
N ILE A 53 11.46 13.93 9.16
CA ILE A 53 10.01 13.80 9.32
C ILE A 53 9.40 15.20 9.45
N ASN A 54 8.32 15.45 8.72
CA ASN A 54 7.52 16.66 8.85
C ASN A 54 6.10 16.34 9.32
N ASP A 55 5.65 16.99 10.38
CA ASP A 55 4.22 17.07 10.73
C ASP A 55 3.93 18.36 11.51
N PRO A 56 3.05 19.26 11.02
CA PRO A 56 2.79 20.54 11.67
C PRO A 56 1.88 20.44 12.91
N PHE A 57 1.34 19.26 13.23
CA PHE A 57 0.35 19.11 14.30
C PHE A 57 0.93 18.45 15.57
N ILE A 58 2.18 17.98 15.52
CA ILE A 58 2.82 17.27 16.62
C ILE A 58 4.29 17.68 16.74
N ASP A 59 4.79 17.81 17.97
CA ASP A 59 6.20 18.09 18.25
C ASP A 59 7.02 16.79 18.35
N ALA A 60 8.34 16.90 18.51
CA ALA A 60 9.23 15.74 18.61
C ALA A 60 8.87 14.82 19.80
N LYS A 61 8.43 15.38 20.94
CA LYS A 61 8.02 14.58 22.11
C LYS A 61 6.79 13.75 21.81
N TYR A 62 5.80 14.34 21.15
CA TYR A 62 4.57 13.65 20.79
C TYR A 62 4.80 12.65 19.66
N MET A 63 5.62 12.98 18.66
CA MET A 63 6.08 12.02 17.64
C MET A 63 6.71 10.79 18.29
N ALA A 64 7.61 10.97 19.26
CA ALA A 64 8.25 9.87 19.97
C ALA A 64 7.25 8.98 20.72
N TYR A 65 6.27 9.59 21.39
CA TYR A 65 5.18 8.88 22.05
C TYR A 65 4.33 8.07 21.06
N MET A 66 3.84 8.70 19.98
CA MET A 66 2.99 8.05 18.98
C MET A 66 3.71 6.95 18.20
N PHE A 67 5.03 7.06 18.04
CA PHE A 67 5.84 6.01 17.42
C PHE A 67 6.10 4.86 18.38
N LYS A 68 6.37 5.16 19.66
CA LYS A 68 6.64 4.15 20.70
C LYS A 68 5.43 3.27 20.99
N TYR A 69 4.24 3.84 21.05
CA TYR A 69 3.01 3.11 21.40
C TYR A 69 2.02 3.13 20.23
N ASP A 70 1.66 1.95 19.72
CA ASP A 70 0.65 1.79 18.67
C ASP A 70 -0.40 0.77 19.12
N SER A 71 -1.68 1.16 19.09
CA SER A 71 -2.78 0.29 19.54
C SER A 71 -3.04 -0.89 18.61
N THR A 72 -2.58 -0.82 17.36
CA THR A 72 -2.76 -1.89 16.36
C THR A 72 -1.52 -2.78 16.30
N HIS A 73 -0.35 -2.17 16.11
CA HIS A 73 0.91 -2.88 15.85
C HIS A 73 1.79 -3.03 17.10
N GLY A 74 1.23 -2.75 18.28
CA GLY A 74 1.90 -2.86 19.56
C GLY A 74 3.04 -1.86 19.78
N PRO A 75 3.77 -1.99 20.90
CA PRO A 75 4.89 -1.13 21.23
C PRO A 75 6.06 -1.34 20.25
N PHE A 76 6.73 -0.26 19.89
CA PHE A 76 7.96 -0.31 19.10
C PHE A 76 9.04 -1.11 19.85
N LYS A 77 9.69 -2.05 19.14
CA LYS A 77 10.67 -2.98 19.73
C LYS A 77 12.09 -2.42 19.82
N GLY A 78 12.39 -1.36 19.08
CA GLY A 78 13.67 -0.68 19.12
C GLY A 78 13.73 0.43 20.18
N THR A 79 14.75 1.28 20.07
CA THR A 79 14.91 2.46 20.93
C THR A 79 14.44 3.72 20.23
N ILE A 80 13.79 4.59 20.97
CA ILE A 80 13.46 5.95 20.53
C ILE A 80 13.74 6.94 21.66
N LYS A 81 14.48 8.01 21.36
CA LYS A 81 14.78 9.10 22.28
C LYS A 81 14.54 10.44 21.60
N VAL A 82 14.12 11.42 22.37
CA VAL A 82 14.10 12.82 21.94
C VAL A 82 15.44 13.41 22.35
N LEU A 83 16.26 13.84 21.38
CA LEU A 83 17.54 14.48 21.67
C LEU A 83 17.35 15.98 21.92
N ASP A 84 16.52 16.62 21.09
CA ASP A 84 16.13 18.02 21.19
C ASP A 84 14.77 18.24 20.48
N GLU A 85 14.32 19.49 20.39
CA GLU A 85 13.03 19.85 19.78
C GLU A 85 12.93 19.52 18.28
N SER A 86 14.06 19.33 17.61
CA SER A 86 14.20 19.13 16.17
C SER A 86 14.84 17.79 15.77
N THR A 87 15.16 16.93 16.74
CA THR A 87 15.91 15.69 16.49
C THR A 87 15.42 14.53 17.36
N LEU A 88 15.07 13.43 16.70
CA LEU A 88 14.83 12.13 17.32
C LEU A 88 16.04 11.23 17.10
N GLU A 89 16.31 10.33 18.05
CA GLU A 89 17.22 9.19 17.87
C GLU A 89 16.39 7.91 17.84
N ILE A 90 16.48 7.14 16.75
CA ILE A 90 15.80 5.86 16.58
C ILE A 90 16.85 4.78 16.28
N ASN A 91 16.97 3.78 17.14
CA ASN A 91 18.00 2.73 17.04
C ASN A 91 19.42 3.30 16.85
N GLY A 92 19.74 4.40 17.55
CA GLY A 92 21.02 5.10 17.45
C GLY A 92 21.21 5.99 16.22
N LYS A 93 20.23 6.08 15.32
CA LYS A 93 20.25 6.97 14.15
C LYS A 93 19.48 8.25 14.43
N GLN A 94 20.03 9.39 14.04
CA GLN A 94 19.35 10.68 14.17
C GLN A 94 18.39 10.93 13.01
N VAL A 95 17.19 11.41 13.32
CA VAL A 95 16.15 11.79 12.36
C VAL A 95 15.71 13.21 12.68
N LYS A 96 15.78 14.09 11.69
CA LYS A 96 15.35 15.49 11.84
C LYS A 96 13.83 15.59 11.88
N VAL A 97 13.32 16.50 12.70
CA VAL A 97 11.91 16.76 12.87
C VAL A 97 11.64 18.22 12.58
N VAL A 98 10.61 18.46 11.77
CA VAL A 98 10.11 19.79 11.46
C VAL A 98 8.58 19.81 11.48
N SER A 99 8.01 21.00 11.65
CA SER A 99 6.57 21.21 11.78
C SER A 99 6.08 22.29 10.81
N LYS A 100 6.28 22.06 9.51
CA LYS A 100 5.90 22.97 8.44
C LYS A 100 4.57 22.56 7.82
N ARG A 101 3.68 23.55 7.63
CA ARG A 101 2.39 23.35 6.96
C ARG A 101 2.51 23.37 5.45
N ASP A 102 3.35 24.27 4.93
CA ASP A 102 3.63 24.33 3.50
C ASP A 102 4.80 23.40 3.16
N PRO A 103 4.60 22.41 2.27
CA PRO A 103 5.65 21.55 1.76
C PRO A 103 6.91 22.24 1.24
N VAL A 104 6.80 23.47 0.72
CA VAL A 104 7.95 24.21 0.15
C VAL A 104 8.91 24.73 1.23
N GLU A 105 8.44 24.88 2.47
CA GLU A 105 9.26 25.35 3.59
C GLU A 105 10.05 24.23 4.28
N ILE A 106 9.84 22.98 3.86
CA ILE A 106 10.53 21.84 4.46
C ILE A 106 11.92 21.74 3.83
N PRO A 107 13.01 21.83 4.60
CA PRO A 107 14.36 21.86 4.03
C PRO A 107 14.87 20.43 3.71
N TRP A 108 14.21 19.74 2.78
CA TRP A 108 14.58 18.36 2.40
C TRP A 108 16.02 18.27 1.89
N GLY A 109 16.44 19.26 1.09
CA GLY A 109 17.82 19.35 0.58
C GLY A 109 18.86 19.39 1.71
N ASP A 110 18.63 20.19 2.74
CA ASP A 110 19.55 20.34 3.88
C ASP A 110 19.64 19.05 4.71
N PHE A 111 18.55 18.30 4.79
CA PHE A 111 18.53 16.99 5.45
C PHE A 111 19.09 15.87 4.56
N GLY A 112 19.25 16.13 3.26
CA GLY A 112 19.64 15.18 2.23
C GLY A 112 18.60 14.09 2.00
N ALA A 113 17.31 14.44 2.06
CA ALA A 113 16.19 13.57 1.73
C ALA A 113 15.92 13.57 0.21
N ASP A 114 16.51 12.61 -0.50
CA ASP A 114 16.33 12.49 -1.96
C ASP A 114 14.92 12.02 -2.33
N TYR A 115 14.35 11.11 -1.54
CA TYR A 115 13.02 10.56 -1.74
C TYR A 115 12.09 11.08 -0.64
N VAL A 116 10.88 11.53 -0.99
CA VAL A 116 9.89 11.97 0.00
C VAL A 116 8.62 11.14 -0.13
N ILE A 117 8.20 10.58 0.99
CA ILE A 117 6.92 9.89 1.13
C ILE A 117 5.88 10.91 1.56
N GLU A 118 4.98 11.26 0.65
CA GLU A 118 3.87 12.16 0.88
C GLU A 118 2.68 11.36 1.45
N SER A 119 2.55 11.42 2.79
CA SER A 119 1.55 10.66 3.55
C SER A 119 0.63 11.52 4.43
N SER A 120 0.52 12.82 4.12
CA SER A 120 -0.45 13.72 4.76
C SER A 120 -1.88 13.45 4.28
N GLY A 121 -2.04 12.92 3.07
CA GLY A 121 -3.35 12.74 2.41
C GLY A 121 -3.93 14.00 1.78
N ILE A 122 -3.18 15.12 1.77
CA ILE A 122 -3.63 16.43 1.26
C ILE A 122 -2.99 16.75 -0.10
N PHE A 123 -1.70 16.43 -0.27
CA PHE A 123 -0.91 16.79 -1.46
C PHE A 123 -0.86 15.65 -2.48
N THR A 124 -2.03 15.21 -2.95
CA THR A 124 -2.17 13.99 -3.77
C THR A 124 -2.18 14.22 -5.29
N THR A 125 -1.90 15.43 -5.75
CA THR A 125 -1.78 15.77 -7.18
C THR A 125 -0.34 16.12 -7.55
N LEU A 126 0.01 16.03 -8.83
CA LEU A 126 1.34 16.43 -9.33
C LEU A 126 1.70 17.85 -8.89
N GLU A 127 0.78 18.79 -9.10
CA GLU A 127 0.97 20.20 -8.72
C GLU A 127 1.30 20.35 -7.23
N LYS A 128 0.51 19.73 -6.35
CA LYS A 128 0.66 19.85 -4.90
C LYS A 128 1.91 19.16 -4.37
N ALA A 129 2.19 17.96 -4.88
CA ALA A 129 3.37 17.19 -4.50
C ALA A 129 4.67 17.82 -5.01
N SER A 130 4.63 18.59 -6.11
CA SER A 130 5.80 19.27 -6.68
C SER A 130 6.45 20.27 -5.72
N SER A 131 5.72 20.75 -4.72
CA SER A 131 6.27 21.64 -3.69
C SER A 131 7.42 20.99 -2.91
N HIS A 132 7.43 19.67 -2.75
CA HIS A 132 8.55 18.96 -2.14
C HIS A 132 9.81 18.94 -3.03
N LEU A 133 9.65 18.91 -4.35
CA LEU A 133 10.78 19.02 -5.29
C LEU A 133 11.45 20.39 -5.17
N LYS A 134 10.64 21.45 -5.06
CA LYS A 134 11.13 22.82 -4.81
C LYS A 134 11.88 22.94 -3.49
N ALA A 135 11.52 22.11 -2.50
CA ALA A 135 12.15 22.00 -1.19
C ALA A 135 13.45 21.15 -1.18
N GLY A 136 13.90 20.67 -2.35
CA GLY A 136 15.18 19.97 -2.52
C GLY A 136 15.10 18.44 -2.56
N ALA A 137 13.89 17.86 -2.51
CA ALA A 137 13.73 16.43 -2.80
C ALA A 137 13.86 16.15 -4.30
N LYS A 138 14.23 14.92 -4.66
CA LYS A 138 14.36 14.48 -6.06
C LYS A 138 13.16 13.68 -6.55
N LYS A 139 12.60 12.83 -5.68
CA LYS A 139 11.51 11.90 -6.02
C LYS A 139 10.43 11.92 -4.95
N ILE A 140 9.17 11.95 -5.37
CA ILE A 140 8.01 12.00 -4.47
C ILE A 140 7.12 10.77 -4.68
N ILE A 141 6.77 10.11 -3.58
CA ILE A 141 5.86 8.96 -3.55
C ILE A 141 4.63 9.36 -2.76
N ILE A 142 3.51 9.52 -3.46
CA ILE A 142 2.21 9.80 -2.86
C ILE A 142 1.65 8.49 -2.28
N SER A 143 1.38 8.48 -0.98
CA SER A 143 0.85 7.30 -0.26
C SER A 143 -0.69 7.19 -0.33
N ALA A 144 -1.26 7.57 -1.47
CA ALA A 144 -2.68 7.51 -1.78
C ALA A 144 -2.87 7.53 -3.31
N PRO A 145 -4.04 7.12 -3.84
CA PRO A 145 -4.35 7.32 -5.25
C PRO A 145 -4.24 8.78 -5.65
N SER A 146 -3.64 9.01 -6.81
CA SER A 146 -3.57 10.33 -7.43
C SER A 146 -4.54 10.44 -8.61
N ALA A 147 -5.04 11.65 -8.84
CA ALA A 147 -5.87 11.96 -10.00
C ALA A 147 -5.04 11.98 -11.29
N ASP A 148 -3.80 12.48 -11.20
CA ASP A 148 -2.94 12.86 -12.33
C ASP A 148 -1.53 12.22 -12.28
N ALA A 149 -1.02 11.81 -11.11
CA ALA A 149 0.26 11.12 -11.03
C ALA A 149 0.15 9.63 -11.45
N PRO A 150 1.17 9.09 -12.14
CA PRO A 150 1.21 7.67 -12.49
C PRO A 150 1.21 6.80 -11.23
N MET A 151 0.41 5.73 -11.26
CA MET A 151 0.25 4.80 -10.15
C MET A 151 0.99 3.51 -10.40
N PHE A 152 1.71 3.04 -9.37
CA PHE A 152 2.44 1.79 -9.39
C PHE A 152 1.98 0.87 -8.25
N VAL A 153 1.92 -0.42 -8.57
CA VAL A 153 1.74 -1.51 -7.61
C VAL A 153 2.89 -2.49 -7.84
N VAL A 154 3.71 -2.68 -6.80
CA VAL A 154 4.85 -3.59 -6.83
C VAL A 154 4.39 -5.04 -7.03
N GLY A 155 5.03 -5.75 -7.95
CA GLY A 155 4.65 -7.06 -8.46
C GLY A 155 3.67 -7.02 -9.63
N VAL A 156 3.24 -5.85 -10.08
CA VAL A 156 2.21 -5.71 -11.12
C VAL A 156 2.72 -4.88 -12.28
N ASN A 157 3.05 -3.62 -12.05
CA ASN A 157 3.42 -2.67 -13.10
C ASN A 157 4.62 -1.77 -12.74
N GLU A 158 5.32 -2.02 -11.63
CA GLU A 158 6.48 -1.21 -11.22
C GLU A 158 7.54 -1.11 -12.31
N LYS A 159 7.70 -2.15 -13.15
CA LYS A 159 8.65 -2.18 -14.27
C LYS A 159 8.36 -1.15 -15.37
N THR A 160 7.18 -0.52 -15.38
CA THR A 160 6.86 0.58 -16.32
C THR A 160 7.28 1.94 -15.77
N TYR A 161 7.78 2.01 -14.53
CA TYR A 161 8.43 3.19 -13.98
C TYR A 161 9.65 3.55 -14.82
N ASN A 162 9.86 4.85 -15.00
CA ASN A 162 11.06 5.38 -15.62
C ASN A 162 11.62 6.52 -14.76
N SER A 163 12.93 6.77 -14.87
CA SER A 163 13.61 7.76 -14.04
C SER A 163 13.22 9.20 -14.32
N ASN A 164 12.45 9.50 -15.38
CA ASN A 164 11.92 10.86 -15.64
C ASN A 164 10.61 11.14 -14.87
N MET A 165 10.00 10.10 -14.29
CA MET A 165 8.85 10.26 -13.39
C MET A 165 9.36 10.67 -12.00
N ASP A 166 9.26 11.96 -11.71
CA ASP A 166 9.67 12.53 -10.41
C ASP A 166 8.62 12.35 -9.32
N ILE A 167 7.34 12.34 -9.69
CA ILE A 167 6.22 12.23 -8.76
C ILE A 167 5.37 11.04 -9.18
N VAL A 168 5.23 10.08 -8.29
CA VAL A 168 4.46 8.85 -8.50
C VAL A 168 3.53 8.58 -7.33
N SER A 169 2.56 7.69 -7.51
CA SER A 169 1.66 7.23 -6.46
C SER A 169 1.79 5.72 -6.26
N ASN A 170 1.83 5.28 -5.00
CA ASN A 170 1.77 3.85 -4.65
C ASN A 170 0.31 3.31 -4.66
N ALA A 171 -0.60 3.98 -5.38
CA ALA A 171 -2.03 3.70 -5.40
C ALA A 171 -2.65 3.64 -3.99
N SER A 172 -3.61 2.73 -3.75
CA SER A 172 -4.22 2.49 -2.43
C SER A 172 -3.90 1.09 -1.90
N CYS A 173 -4.12 0.88 -0.61
CA CYS A 173 -4.06 -0.45 0.02
C CYS A 173 -4.98 -1.47 -0.67
N THR A 174 -6.23 -1.10 -0.98
CA THR A 174 -7.17 -1.98 -1.70
C THR A 174 -6.70 -2.27 -3.14
N THR A 175 -6.12 -1.29 -3.84
CA THR A 175 -5.55 -1.53 -5.20
C THR A 175 -4.34 -2.47 -5.13
N ASN A 176 -3.47 -2.31 -4.12
CA ASN A 176 -2.35 -3.22 -3.86
C ASN A 176 -2.81 -4.65 -3.52
N CYS A 177 -3.97 -4.81 -2.88
CA CYS A 177 -4.57 -6.14 -2.66
C CYS A 177 -5.19 -6.73 -3.92
N LEU A 178 -6.00 -5.95 -4.64
CA LEU A 178 -6.77 -6.44 -5.78
C LEU A 178 -5.92 -6.68 -7.03
N ALA A 179 -4.95 -5.81 -7.34
CA ALA A 179 -4.23 -5.86 -8.60
C ALA A 179 -3.37 -7.14 -8.78
N PRO A 180 -2.59 -7.61 -7.79
CA PRO A 180 -1.85 -8.87 -7.92
C PRO A 180 -2.78 -10.08 -8.12
N LEU A 181 -3.90 -10.14 -7.40
CA LEU A 181 -4.91 -11.19 -7.56
C LEU A 181 -5.54 -11.14 -8.97
N ALA A 182 -5.95 -9.94 -9.40
CA ALA A 182 -6.57 -9.74 -10.70
C ALA A 182 -5.61 -10.06 -11.86
N LYS A 183 -4.31 -9.72 -11.73
CA LYS A 183 -3.26 -10.07 -12.68
C LYS A 183 -3.21 -11.58 -12.92
N VAL A 184 -3.06 -12.37 -11.85
CA VAL A 184 -2.97 -13.84 -11.95
C VAL A 184 -4.21 -14.44 -12.60
N VAL A 185 -5.40 -14.02 -12.15
CA VAL A 185 -6.66 -14.53 -12.69
C VAL A 185 -6.85 -14.12 -14.16
N HIS A 186 -6.46 -12.90 -14.51
CA HIS A 186 -6.58 -12.40 -15.87
C HIS A 186 -5.61 -13.10 -16.84
N GLU A 187 -4.35 -13.27 -16.45
CA GLU A 187 -3.34 -13.91 -17.28
C GLU A 187 -3.66 -15.39 -17.56
N GLU A 188 -4.16 -16.12 -16.56
CA GLU A 188 -4.42 -17.56 -16.70
C GLU A 188 -5.80 -17.89 -17.31
N PHE A 189 -6.82 -17.08 -16.98
CA PHE A 189 -8.21 -17.39 -17.31
C PHE A 189 -8.94 -16.29 -18.08
N GLY A 190 -8.39 -15.08 -18.13
CA GLY A 190 -9.07 -13.90 -18.64
C GLY A 190 -10.22 -13.47 -17.74
N ILE A 191 -10.27 -12.18 -17.40
CA ILE A 191 -11.42 -11.55 -16.74
C ILE A 191 -12.24 -10.83 -17.81
N VAL A 192 -13.51 -11.21 -17.94
CA VAL A 192 -14.47 -10.53 -18.84
C VAL A 192 -14.99 -9.27 -18.19
N GLU A 193 -15.49 -9.41 -16.95
CA GLU A 193 -15.99 -8.33 -16.11
C GLU A 193 -15.93 -8.76 -14.65
N GLY A 194 -15.86 -7.79 -13.73
CA GLY A 194 -15.89 -8.07 -12.30
C GLY A 194 -16.29 -6.87 -11.45
N LEU A 195 -16.90 -7.19 -10.32
CA LEU A 195 -17.27 -6.25 -9.28
C LEU A 195 -16.52 -6.60 -8.00
N MET A 196 -15.94 -5.58 -7.38
CA MET A 196 -15.24 -5.70 -6.12
C MET A 196 -15.99 -5.00 -5.00
N THR A 197 -16.07 -5.67 -3.86
CA THR A 197 -16.38 -5.04 -2.58
C THR A 197 -15.17 -5.19 -1.68
N THR A 198 -14.74 -4.10 -1.05
CA THR A 198 -13.82 -4.22 0.08
C THR A 198 -14.57 -4.04 1.39
N VAL A 199 -14.50 -5.05 2.26
CA VAL A 199 -14.92 -4.91 3.65
C VAL A 199 -13.70 -4.40 4.40
N HIS A 200 -13.74 -3.12 4.76
CA HIS A 200 -12.55 -2.35 5.08
C HIS A 200 -12.60 -1.84 6.52
N ALA A 201 -11.48 -1.95 7.22
CA ALA A 201 -11.30 -1.35 8.54
C ALA A 201 -11.57 0.16 8.54
N THR A 202 -11.88 0.66 9.72
CA THR A 202 -12.05 2.09 9.99
C THR A 202 -10.74 2.85 9.76
N THR A 203 -10.82 4.07 9.22
CA THR A 203 -9.64 4.92 9.00
C THR A 203 -9.76 6.26 9.74
N ALA A 204 -8.65 6.99 9.81
CA ALA A 204 -8.54 8.28 10.50
C ALA A 204 -9.50 9.37 9.98
N THR A 205 -10.09 9.21 8.80
CA THR A 205 -11.06 10.18 8.26
C THR A 205 -12.46 10.03 8.85
N GLN A 206 -12.79 8.86 9.40
CA GLN A 206 -14.09 8.55 10.01
C GLN A 206 -14.17 9.12 11.43
N LYS A 207 -15.40 9.17 11.99
CA LYS A 207 -15.68 9.80 13.27
C LYS A 207 -15.98 8.79 14.37
N THR A 208 -15.65 9.15 15.61
CA THR A 208 -15.99 8.33 16.79
C THR A 208 -17.49 8.31 17.03
N VAL A 209 -18.16 9.45 16.84
CA VAL A 209 -19.61 9.64 16.93
C VAL A 209 -20.12 10.38 15.69
N ASP A 210 -21.44 10.44 15.51
CA ASP A 210 -22.06 11.13 14.38
C ASP A 210 -21.62 12.61 14.31
N GLY A 211 -21.10 13.03 13.16
CA GLY A 211 -20.61 14.40 12.95
C GLY A 211 -20.32 14.73 11.47
N PRO A 212 -19.90 15.98 11.19
CA PRO A 212 -19.63 16.43 9.82
C PRO A 212 -18.46 15.68 9.17
N SER A 213 -18.61 15.35 7.89
CA SER A 213 -17.59 14.72 7.06
C SER A 213 -17.34 15.54 5.81
N MET A 214 -16.07 15.81 5.54
CA MET A 214 -15.62 16.59 4.38
C MET A 214 -15.66 15.79 3.07
N LYS A 215 -15.76 14.46 3.16
CA LYS A 215 -15.67 13.55 2.01
C LYS A 215 -17.04 13.07 1.54
N ASP A 216 -17.84 12.56 2.47
CA ASP A 216 -19.16 12.00 2.21
C ASP A 216 -19.98 11.90 3.50
N TRP A 217 -21.30 12.00 3.42
CA TRP A 217 -22.18 12.03 4.60
C TRP A 217 -22.16 10.74 5.42
N ARG A 218 -22.01 9.58 4.78
CA ARG A 218 -22.03 8.28 5.47
C ARG A 218 -20.80 8.11 6.35
N GLY A 219 -19.63 8.57 5.90
CA GLY A 219 -18.38 8.57 6.66
C GLY A 219 -18.38 9.49 7.89
N GLY A 220 -19.40 10.34 8.03
CA GLY A 220 -19.62 11.15 9.23
C GLY A 220 -20.28 10.39 10.39
N ARG A 221 -20.82 9.19 10.15
CA ARG A 221 -21.48 8.38 11.18
C ARG A 221 -20.47 7.68 12.08
N GLY A 222 -20.86 7.41 13.34
CA GLY A 222 -20.01 6.76 14.34
C GLY A 222 -19.41 5.43 13.84
N ALA A 223 -18.09 5.37 13.70
CA ALA A 223 -17.39 4.30 12.99
C ALA A 223 -17.47 2.94 13.69
N ALA A 224 -17.43 2.92 15.02
CA ALA A 224 -17.47 1.69 15.81
C ALA A 224 -18.88 1.06 15.92
N GLN A 225 -19.91 1.74 15.41
CA GLN A 225 -21.31 1.36 15.58
C GLN A 225 -22.00 0.95 14.28
N ASN A 226 -21.36 1.17 13.13
CA ASN A 226 -22.02 1.08 11.83
C ASN A 226 -21.23 0.24 10.83
N ILE A 227 -21.97 -0.42 9.95
CA ILE A 227 -21.49 -0.85 8.64
C ILE A 227 -21.78 0.29 7.67
N ILE A 228 -20.74 0.92 7.12
CA ILE A 228 -20.86 2.18 6.37
C ILE A 228 -20.49 1.94 4.89
N PRO A 229 -21.46 1.91 3.97
CA PRO A 229 -21.13 1.80 2.55
C PRO A 229 -20.46 3.09 2.06
N SER A 230 -19.42 2.94 1.24
CA SER A 230 -18.57 4.03 0.75
C SER A 230 -18.15 3.77 -0.71
N SER A 231 -18.01 4.82 -1.50
CA SER A 231 -17.43 4.71 -2.84
C SER A 231 -15.92 4.53 -2.75
N THR A 232 -15.36 3.78 -3.70
CA THR A 232 -13.90 3.63 -3.83
C THR A 232 -13.49 3.65 -5.30
N GLY A 233 -12.38 4.34 -5.59
CA GLY A 233 -11.74 4.29 -6.90
C GLY A 233 -10.81 3.09 -7.07
N ALA A 234 -10.63 2.24 -6.06
CA ALA A 234 -9.57 1.24 -6.03
C ALA A 234 -9.66 0.21 -7.16
N ALA A 235 -10.84 -0.32 -7.46
CA ALA A 235 -11.04 -1.25 -8.58
C ALA A 235 -10.89 -0.54 -9.94
N LYS A 236 -11.34 0.70 -10.07
CA LYS A 236 -11.08 1.50 -11.29
C LYS A 236 -9.59 1.76 -11.48
N ALA A 237 -8.85 1.97 -10.40
CA ALA A 237 -7.40 2.13 -10.44
C ALA A 237 -6.67 0.85 -10.87
N VAL A 238 -7.27 -0.34 -10.70
CA VAL A 238 -6.71 -1.58 -11.29
C VAL A 238 -6.63 -1.46 -12.81
N GLY A 239 -7.64 -0.86 -13.46
CA GLY A 239 -7.59 -0.59 -14.90
C GLY A 239 -6.50 0.39 -15.34
N LYS A 240 -5.92 1.18 -14.42
CA LYS A 240 -4.77 2.05 -14.71
C LYS A 240 -3.43 1.31 -14.57
N VAL A 241 -3.33 0.34 -13.66
CA VAL A 241 -2.10 -0.45 -13.44
C VAL A 241 -2.05 -1.72 -14.30
N LEU A 242 -3.21 -2.22 -14.73
CA LEU A 242 -3.41 -3.32 -15.66
C LEU A 242 -4.34 -2.82 -16.78
N PRO A 243 -3.80 -2.15 -17.83
CA PRO A 243 -4.60 -1.51 -18.88
C PRO A 243 -5.61 -2.45 -19.57
N GLU A 244 -5.30 -3.74 -19.68
CA GLU A 244 -6.15 -4.78 -20.25
C GLU A 244 -7.44 -5.06 -19.43
N LEU A 245 -7.47 -4.59 -18.17
CA LEU A 245 -8.61 -4.61 -17.27
C LEU A 245 -9.36 -3.27 -17.19
N ASN A 246 -8.92 -2.25 -17.95
CA ASN A 246 -9.59 -0.96 -17.96
C ASN A 246 -11.05 -1.10 -18.43
N GLY A 247 -11.97 -0.53 -17.66
CA GLY A 247 -13.42 -0.65 -17.90
C GLY A 247 -14.04 -2.01 -17.52
N LYS A 248 -13.25 -3.03 -17.16
CA LYS A 248 -13.76 -4.36 -16.77
C LYS A 248 -13.96 -4.53 -15.28
N LEU A 249 -13.31 -3.71 -14.46
CA LEU A 249 -13.38 -3.77 -13.00
C LEU A 249 -13.84 -2.43 -12.41
N THR A 250 -14.81 -2.51 -11.52
CA THR A 250 -15.21 -1.42 -10.62
C THR A 250 -15.67 -2.00 -9.29
N GLY A 251 -15.99 -1.14 -8.31
CA GLY A 251 -16.34 -1.64 -7.00
C GLY A 251 -16.78 -0.58 -6.00
N MET A 252 -17.02 -1.03 -4.79
CA MET A 252 -17.42 -0.23 -3.64
C MET A 252 -16.76 -0.74 -2.36
N ALA A 253 -17.02 -0.10 -1.23
CA ALA A 253 -16.52 -0.50 0.06
C ALA A 253 -17.63 -0.53 1.11
N PHE A 254 -17.49 -1.39 2.11
CA PHE A 254 -18.17 -1.27 3.40
C PHE A 254 -17.11 -1.02 4.46
N ARG A 255 -17.19 0.11 5.18
CA ARG A 255 -16.38 0.34 6.37
C ARG A 255 -17.00 -0.39 7.54
N VAL A 256 -16.21 -1.15 8.30
CA VAL A 256 -16.69 -1.93 9.43
C VAL A 256 -15.93 -1.62 10.73
N PRO A 257 -16.50 -1.95 11.91
CA PRO A 257 -15.92 -1.69 13.22
C PRO A 257 -14.66 -2.51 13.59
N THR A 258 -13.71 -2.65 12.67
CA THR A 258 -12.35 -3.14 12.97
C THR A 258 -11.34 -2.01 12.84
N ALA A 259 -10.32 -2.03 13.69
CA ALA A 259 -9.29 -0.98 13.75
C ALA A 259 -8.26 -1.08 12.62
N ASN A 260 -8.02 -2.29 12.12
CA ASN A 260 -7.12 -2.58 11.01
C ASN A 260 -7.50 -3.91 10.35
N VAL A 261 -6.81 -4.21 9.26
CA VAL A 261 -7.03 -5.34 8.37
C VAL A 261 -8.35 -5.24 7.63
N SER A 262 -8.27 -5.51 6.33
CA SER A 262 -9.38 -5.41 5.41
C SER A 262 -9.36 -6.61 4.48
N VAL A 263 -10.46 -6.81 3.76
CA VAL A 263 -10.59 -7.92 2.82
C VAL A 263 -11.23 -7.44 1.53
N VAL A 264 -10.72 -7.95 0.41
CA VAL A 264 -11.29 -7.82 -0.93
C VAL A 264 -12.18 -9.03 -1.20
N ASP A 265 -13.41 -8.77 -1.62
CA ASP A 265 -14.31 -9.71 -2.29
C ASP A 265 -14.34 -9.30 -3.77
N LEU A 266 -13.79 -10.14 -4.64
CA LEU A 266 -13.86 -9.98 -6.08
C LEU A 266 -14.82 -11.02 -6.66
N THR A 267 -15.92 -10.57 -7.23
CA THR A 267 -16.82 -11.42 -8.02
C THR A 267 -16.56 -11.16 -9.49
N CYS A 268 -16.15 -12.18 -10.25
CA CYS A 268 -15.78 -12.00 -11.65
C CYS A 268 -16.21 -13.15 -12.55
N ARG A 269 -16.38 -12.81 -13.84
CA ARG A 269 -16.63 -13.75 -14.92
C ARG A 269 -15.35 -14.04 -15.69
N LEU A 270 -14.99 -15.33 -15.78
CA LEU A 270 -13.81 -15.83 -16.48
C LEU A 270 -14.10 -16.01 -17.97
N GLN A 271 -13.11 -15.72 -18.82
CA GLN A 271 -13.20 -15.96 -20.27
C GLN A 271 -12.97 -17.44 -20.59
N LYS A 272 -11.97 -18.05 -19.95
CA LYS A 272 -11.66 -19.49 -20.02
C LYS A 272 -12.28 -20.17 -18.81
N ASN A 273 -13.12 -21.18 -19.09
CA ASN A 273 -13.75 -21.99 -18.05
C ASN A 273 -12.68 -22.70 -17.19
N ALA A 274 -12.83 -22.62 -15.87
CA ALA A 274 -11.95 -23.23 -14.88
C ALA A 274 -12.75 -23.75 -13.68
N SER A 275 -12.28 -24.81 -13.03
CA SER A 275 -12.81 -25.16 -11.71
C SER A 275 -12.26 -24.21 -10.64
N TYR A 276 -12.90 -24.13 -9.47
CA TYR A 276 -12.37 -23.34 -8.36
C TYR A 276 -11.00 -23.87 -7.91
N GLU A 277 -10.76 -25.19 -7.97
CA GLU A 277 -9.46 -25.80 -7.71
C GLU A 277 -8.37 -25.32 -8.69
N ASP A 278 -8.69 -25.19 -9.98
CA ASP A 278 -7.74 -24.65 -10.96
C ASP A 278 -7.38 -23.19 -10.64
N VAL A 279 -8.36 -22.37 -10.25
CA VAL A 279 -8.14 -20.98 -9.86
C VAL A 279 -7.25 -20.90 -8.61
N LYS A 280 -7.53 -21.73 -7.59
CA LYS A 280 -6.69 -21.83 -6.38
C LYS A 280 -5.25 -22.24 -6.72
N ALA A 281 -5.08 -23.23 -7.60
CA ALA A 281 -3.76 -23.71 -7.99
C ALA A 281 -2.93 -22.64 -8.70
N ALA A 282 -3.55 -21.86 -9.61
CA ALA A 282 -2.88 -20.74 -10.28
C ALA A 282 -2.44 -19.65 -9.29
N ILE A 283 -3.30 -19.29 -8.33
CA ILE A 283 -2.99 -18.30 -7.30
C ILE A 283 -1.87 -18.79 -6.38
N LYS A 284 -1.93 -20.06 -5.94
CA LYS A 284 -0.88 -20.67 -5.12
C LYS A 284 0.47 -20.65 -5.84
N LEU A 285 0.50 -21.08 -7.11
CA LEU A 285 1.72 -21.07 -7.92
C LEU A 285 2.31 -19.65 -8.03
N ALA A 286 1.48 -18.64 -8.32
CA ALA A 286 1.94 -17.26 -8.39
C ALA A 286 2.48 -16.75 -7.05
N SER A 287 1.84 -17.11 -5.93
CA SER A 287 2.25 -16.74 -4.57
C SER A 287 3.60 -17.36 -4.15
N GLU A 288 3.93 -18.54 -4.67
CA GLU A 288 5.17 -19.26 -4.38
C GLU A 288 6.29 -18.94 -5.38
N GLY A 289 5.93 -18.37 -6.54
CA GLY A 289 6.82 -17.97 -7.61
C GLY A 289 6.91 -16.45 -7.79
N GLN A 290 6.38 -15.96 -8.91
CA GLN A 290 6.60 -14.59 -9.41
C GLN A 290 6.11 -13.46 -8.49
N LEU A 291 5.13 -13.73 -7.62
CA LEU A 291 4.57 -12.75 -6.68
C LEU A 291 4.92 -13.07 -5.22
N LYS A 292 5.96 -13.89 -4.98
CA LYS A 292 6.40 -14.23 -3.63
C LYS A 292 6.71 -12.98 -2.81
N GLY A 293 6.14 -12.89 -1.62
CA GLY A 293 6.24 -11.71 -0.73
C GLY A 293 5.25 -10.58 -1.04
N ILE A 294 4.54 -10.65 -2.17
CA ILE A 294 3.48 -9.70 -2.56
C ILE A 294 2.10 -10.36 -2.43
N LEU A 295 1.92 -11.52 -3.09
CA LEU A 295 0.73 -12.35 -3.03
C LEU A 295 1.00 -13.55 -2.12
N GLY A 296 0.11 -13.78 -1.16
CA GLY A 296 0.06 -14.96 -0.30
C GLY A 296 -1.12 -15.85 -0.64
N TYR A 297 -1.07 -17.06 -0.09
CA TYR A 297 -2.12 -18.07 -0.18
C TYR A 297 -2.29 -18.69 1.21
N THR A 298 -3.54 -18.91 1.63
CA THR A 298 -3.86 -19.69 2.83
C THR A 298 -5.06 -20.60 2.56
N ASP A 299 -5.02 -21.81 3.11
CA ASP A 299 -6.11 -22.78 3.20
C ASP A 299 -6.49 -23.11 4.66
N GLU A 300 -6.04 -22.28 5.59
CA GLU A 300 -6.41 -22.33 7.00
C GLU A 300 -7.70 -21.52 7.29
N ASP A 301 -8.32 -21.78 8.44
CA ASP A 301 -9.55 -21.10 8.86
C ASP A 301 -9.22 -19.80 9.61
N VAL A 302 -8.79 -18.79 8.86
CA VAL A 302 -8.27 -17.49 9.32
C VAL A 302 -9.37 -16.42 9.50
N VAL A 303 -9.05 -15.39 10.28
CA VAL A 303 -9.85 -14.16 10.45
C VAL A 303 -8.97 -12.91 10.38
N SER A 304 -9.58 -11.71 10.42
CA SER A 304 -8.87 -10.45 10.19
C SER A 304 -7.65 -10.23 11.10
N ASN A 305 -7.73 -10.60 12.38
CA ASN A 305 -6.64 -10.34 13.33
C ASN A 305 -5.38 -11.16 13.04
N ASP A 306 -5.49 -12.28 12.33
CA ASP A 306 -4.35 -13.14 11.99
C ASP A 306 -3.40 -12.47 10.98
N PHE A 307 -3.86 -11.39 10.33
CA PHE A 307 -3.10 -10.64 9.34
C PHE A 307 -2.51 -9.32 9.87
N ILE A 308 -2.67 -9.00 11.15
CA ILE A 308 -2.06 -7.78 11.72
C ILE A 308 -0.54 -7.89 11.61
N GLY A 309 0.08 -6.94 10.91
CA GLY A 309 1.52 -6.94 10.66
C GLY A 309 1.96 -7.87 9.53
N ASP A 310 1.04 -8.44 8.74
CA ASP A 310 1.40 -9.19 7.54
C ASP A 310 1.90 -8.23 6.45
N SER A 311 3.13 -8.47 5.98
CA SER A 311 3.80 -7.59 5.02
C SER A 311 3.33 -7.78 3.58
N ARG A 312 2.55 -8.83 3.27
CA ARG A 312 2.06 -9.11 1.92
C ARG A 312 0.95 -8.13 1.52
N SER A 313 0.85 -7.83 0.24
CA SER A 313 -0.16 -6.91 -0.29
C SER A 313 -1.54 -7.56 -0.40
N SER A 314 -1.57 -8.87 -0.66
CA SER A 314 -2.77 -9.65 -0.94
C SER A 314 -2.55 -11.06 -0.40
N ILE A 315 -3.46 -11.60 0.40
CA ILE A 315 -3.40 -12.99 0.89
C ILE A 315 -4.70 -13.68 0.52
N PHE A 316 -4.66 -14.49 -0.53
CA PHE A 316 -5.82 -15.20 -1.03
C PHE A 316 -6.29 -16.28 -0.04
N ASP A 317 -7.57 -16.25 0.27
CA ASP A 317 -8.24 -17.19 1.16
C ASP A 317 -8.96 -18.27 0.33
N ALA A 318 -8.38 -19.47 0.35
CA ALA A 318 -8.80 -20.59 -0.47
C ALA A 318 -10.13 -21.22 -0.01
N LYS A 319 -10.55 -21.00 1.23
CA LYS A 319 -11.77 -21.57 1.80
C LYS A 319 -12.93 -20.58 1.82
N ALA A 320 -12.64 -19.27 1.84
CA ALA A 320 -13.67 -18.24 1.87
C ALA A 320 -14.27 -17.89 0.48
N GLY A 321 -13.57 -18.20 -0.61
CA GLY A 321 -14.12 -18.03 -1.96
C GLY A 321 -15.10 -19.13 -2.36
N ILE A 322 -15.83 -18.90 -3.46
CA ILE A 322 -16.81 -19.87 -3.97
C ILE A 322 -16.97 -19.75 -5.49
N GLY A 323 -17.03 -20.89 -6.17
CA GLY A 323 -17.37 -20.96 -7.60
C GLY A 323 -18.85 -21.28 -7.79
N LEU A 324 -19.59 -20.41 -8.48
CA LEU A 324 -20.99 -20.69 -8.84
C LEU A 324 -21.06 -21.58 -10.09
N SER A 325 -20.17 -21.33 -11.06
CA SER A 325 -20.06 -22.10 -12.29
C SER A 325 -18.59 -22.12 -12.73
N LYS A 326 -18.29 -22.84 -13.82
CA LYS A 326 -16.93 -22.87 -14.40
C LYS A 326 -16.44 -21.51 -14.91
N SER A 327 -17.32 -20.52 -15.06
CA SER A 327 -16.96 -19.18 -15.54
C SER A 327 -17.32 -18.07 -14.58
N PHE A 328 -17.90 -18.36 -13.41
CA PHE A 328 -18.32 -17.31 -12.48
C PHE A 328 -17.93 -17.65 -11.05
N VAL A 329 -17.02 -16.85 -10.49
CA VAL A 329 -16.36 -17.11 -9.22
C VAL A 329 -16.37 -15.86 -8.32
N LYS A 330 -16.34 -16.10 -7.02
CA LYS A 330 -16.07 -15.12 -5.98
C LYS A 330 -14.76 -15.48 -5.29
N LEU A 331 -13.83 -14.55 -5.26
CA LEU A 331 -12.49 -14.69 -4.68
C LEU A 331 -12.34 -13.74 -3.50
N VAL A 332 -11.71 -14.23 -2.43
CA VAL A 332 -11.50 -13.48 -1.19
C VAL A 332 -10.00 -13.31 -0.97
N SER A 333 -9.56 -12.09 -0.66
CA SER A 333 -8.16 -11.82 -0.33
C SER A 333 -8.01 -10.81 0.78
N TRP A 334 -7.29 -11.18 1.82
CA TRP A 334 -6.99 -10.36 2.98
C TRP A 334 -5.83 -9.40 2.69
N TYR A 335 -5.79 -8.30 3.43
CA TYR A 335 -4.65 -7.41 3.47
C TYR A 335 -4.63 -6.57 4.74
N ASP A 336 -3.45 -6.44 5.34
CA ASP A 336 -3.21 -5.37 6.31
C ASP A 336 -3.13 -4.04 5.56
N ASN A 337 -4.21 -3.26 5.64
CA ASN A 337 -4.33 -2.00 4.92
C ASN A 337 -3.35 -0.92 5.38
N GLU A 338 -2.65 -1.13 6.48
CA GLU A 338 -1.62 -0.26 6.98
C GLU A 338 -0.23 -0.85 6.73
N TRP A 339 0.05 -2.04 7.26
CA TRP A 339 1.39 -2.63 7.26
C TRP A 339 1.84 -3.10 5.88
N GLY A 340 1.01 -3.90 5.19
CA GLY A 340 1.32 -4.37 3.84
C GLY A 340 1.52 -3.19 2.88
N TYR A 341 0.66 -2.17 2.99
CA TYR A 341 0.78 -0.94 2.19
C TYR A 341 2.06 -0.16 2.50
N SER A 342 2.41 0.04 3.77
CA SER A 342 3.65 0.72 4.17
C SER A 342 4.91 0.00 3.69
N ASN A 343 4.92 -1.35 3.66
CA ASN A 343 6.01 -2.11 3.04
C ASN A 343 6.10 -1.82 1.53
N ARG A 344 4.96 -1.80 0.81
CA ARG A 344 4.94 -1.48 -0.62
C ARG A 344 5.42 -0.09 -0.96
N VAL A 345 5.19 0.90 -0.08
CA VAL A 345 5.74 2.25 -0.26
C VAL A 345 7.27 2.19 -0.30
N LEU A 346 7.91 1.47 0.64
CA LEU A 346 9.37 1.35 0.66
C LEU A 346 9.91 0.45 -0.45
N ASP A 347 9.19 -0.59 -0.85
CA ASP A 347 9.57 -1.41 -2.00
C ASP A 347 9.55 -0.59 -3.30
N LEU A 348 8.56 0.31 -3.46
CA LEU A 348 8.52 1.22 -4.60
C LEU A 348 9.68 2.23 -4.56
N VAL A 349 10.01 2.80 -3.38
CA VAL A 349 11.19 3.65 -3.21
C VAL A 349 12.46 2.90 -3.62
N GLY A 350 12.64 1.67 -3.14
CA GLY A 350 13.76 0.81 -3.50
C GLY A 350 13.82 0.60 -5.01
N HIS A 351 12.70 0.21 -5.64
CA HIS A 351 12.64 0.02 -7.08
C HIS A 351 13.02 1.29 -7.88
N MET A 352 12.50 2.45 -7.49
CA MET A 352 12.82 3.72 -8.14
C MET A 352 14.31 4.07 -8.01
N ALA A 353 14.92 3.80 -6.84
CA ALA A 353 16.34 3.99 -6.62
C ALA A 353 17.20 3.05 -7.50
N LEU A 354 16.79 1.78 -7.65
CA LEU A 354 17.44 0.83 -8.55
C LEU A 354 17.43 1.32 -10.00
N VAL A 355 16.26 1.74 -10.51
CA VAL A 355 16.11 2.24 -11.88
C VAL A 355 16.90 3.54 -12.08
N GLY A 356 16.91 4.43 -11.08
CA GLY A 356 17.66 5.68 -11.12
C GLY A 356 19.19 5.50 -11.13
N ALA A 357 19.71 4.41 -10.53
CA ALA A 357 21.14 4.12 -10.51
C ALA A 357 21.67 3.46 -11.79
N GLN A 358 20.78 2.96 -12.66
CA GLN A 358 21.15 2.31 -13.93
C GLN A 358 21.25 3.29 -15.11
N ASN A 359 20.80 4.54 -14.93
CA ASN A 359 20.81 5.60 -15.95
C ASN A 359 21.86 6.67 -15.65
#